data_AF-A0A314ULF0-F1
#
_entry.id   AF-A0A314ULF0-F1
#
_cell.length_a   1.000
_cell.length_b   1.000
_cell.length_c   1.000
_cell.angle_alpha   90.00
_cell.angle_beta   90.00
_cell.angle_gamma   90.00
#
_symmetry.space_group_name_H-M   'P 1'
#
loop_
_entity.id
_entity.type
_entity.pdbx_description
1 polymer ?
#
loop_
_entity_poly.entity_id
_entity_poly.type
_entity_poly.pdbx_seq_one_letter_code
_entity_poly.pdbx_strand_id
1 'polypeptide(L)'
;MTSQSLPADECRYAVFDFDFTTVENCQKSKIFFIAWSPDTSKVRMKMVYASSKDRFKREMDGTQVELQATDPSEISLDIIKSRAL
;
A
#
# COMPACT_ATOMS: atom_id res chain seq x y z
N MET A 1 -4.03 -10.82 1.96
CA MET A 1 -5.03 -9.74 2.09
C MET A 1 -6.25 -10.14 1.28
N THR A 2 -7.31 -10.58 1.95
CA THR A 2 -8.58 -10.93 1.29
C THR A 2 -9.24 -9.65 0.77
N SER A 3 -9.90 -9.74 -0.38
CA SER A 3 -10.59 -8.64 -1.10
C SER A 3 -11.67 -7.88 -0.31
N GLN A 4 -11.85 -8.18 0.98
CA GLN A 4 -12.81 -7.53 1.89
C GLN A 4 -12.26 -6.28 2.59
N SER A 5 -10.94 -6.06 2.63
CA SER A 5 -10.37 -4.93 3.37
C SER A 5 -10.23 -3.63 2.58
N LEU A 6 -10.43 -3.68 1.25
CA LEU A 6 -10.33 -2.53 0.35
C LEU A 6 -11.72 -2.20 -0.21
N PRO A 7 -12.45 -1.24 0.38
CA PRO A 7 -13.78 -0.87 -0.11
C PRO A 7 -13.68 -0.21 -1.48
N ALA A 8 -14.66 -0.47 -2.35
CA ALA A 8 -14.70 0.11 -3.68
C ALA A 8 -15.04 1.61 -3.66
N ASP A 9 -15.66 2.13 -2.60
CA ASP A 9 -16.22 3.48 -2.53
C ASP A 9 -15.48 4.44 -1.59
N GLU A 10 -14.50 3.94 -0.83
CA GLU A 10 -13.74 4.74 0.14
C GLU A 10 -12.23 4.63 -0.06
N CYS A 11 -11.52 5.73 0.19
CA CYS A 11 -10.07 5.73 0.26
C CYS A 11 -9.59 5.14 1.59
N ARG A 12 -8.48 4.40 1.58
CA ARG A 12 -7.86 3.85 2.81
C ARG A 12 -6.34 3.87 2.74
N TYR A 13 -5.71 3.88 3.90
CA TYR A 13 -4.31 3.51 4.02
C TYR A 13 -4.23 2.10 4.56
N ALA A 14 -3.32 1.30 4.01
CA ALA A 14 -2.97 0.00 4.54
C ALA A 14 -1.45 -0.08 4.68
N VAL A 15 -1.01 -0.77 5.73
CA VAL A 15 0.40 -1.12 5.91
C VAL A 15 0.48 -2.62 5.72
N PHE A 16 1.40 -3.04 4.86
CA PHE A 16 1.61 -4.44 4.54
C PHE A 16 3.06 -4.79 4.82
N ASP A 17 3.28 -5.66 5.79
CA ASP A 17 4.60 -6.22 6.04
C ASP A 17 4.81 -7.42 5.10
N PHE A 18 5.80 -7.31 4.22
CA PHE A 18 6.11 -8.34 3.25
C PHE A 18 7.44 -9.01 3.59
N ASP A 19 7.32 -10.22 4.11
CA ASP A 19 8.44 -11.11 4.36
C ASP A 19 8.83 -11.85 3.08
N PHE A 20 10.11 -11.78 2.71
CA PHE A 20 10.67 -12.53 1.59
C PHE A 20 12.02 -13.15 1.94
N THR A 21 12.29 -14.29 1.32
CA THR A 21 13.57 -15.00 1.46
C THR A 21 14.40 -14.73 0.22
N THR A 22 15.62 -14.20 0.41
CA THR A 22 16.57 -14.03 -0.70
C THR A 22 17.16 -15.38 -1.12
N VAL A 23 17.77 -15.45 -2.31
CA VAL A 23 18.50 -16.63 -2.80
C VAL A 23 19.60 -17.12 -1.86
N GLU A 24 20.09 -16.26 -0.96
CA GLU A 24 21.07 -16.60 0.08
C GLU A 24 20.44 -17.16 1.35
N ASN A 25 19.14 -17.49 1.31
CA ASN A 25 18.36 -17.98 2.45
C ASN A 25 18.30 -16.98 3.63
N CYS A 26 18.48 -15.68 3.37
CA CYS A 26 18.25 -14.64 4.37
C CYS A 26 16.78 -14.22 4.32
N GLN A 27 16.09 -14.30 5.47
CA GLN A 27 14.79 -13.65 5.64
C GLN A 27 14.99 -12.14 5.74
N LYS A 28 14.28 -11.40 4.90
CA LYS A 28 14.15 -9.95 4.97
C LYS A 28 12.68 -9.61 4.99
N SER A 29 12.33 -8.59 5.75
CA SER A 29 11.00 -7.99 5.71
C SER A 29 11.10 -6.60 5.10
N LYS A 30 10.08 -6.23 4.34
CA LYS A 30 9.90 -4.88 3.81
C LYS A 30 8.51 -4.39 4.18
N ILE A 31 8.44 -3.23 4.83
CA ILE A 31 7.17 -2.58 5.16
C ILE A 31 6.72 -1.74 3.97
N PHE A 32 5.55 -2.09 3.44
CA PHE A 32 4.87 -1.39 2.35
C PHE A 32 3.76 -0.50 2.90
N PHE A 33 3.81 0.77 2.52
CA PHE A 33 2.72 1.71 2.70
C PHE A 33 1.84 1.72 1.45
N ILE A 34 0.57 1.36 1.60
CA ILE A 34 -0.39 1.27 0.50
C ILE A 34 -1.43 2.38 0.65
N ALA A 35 -1.47 3.30 -0.30
CA ALA A 35 -2.50 4.31 -0.44
C ALA A 35 -3.57 3.84 -1.43
N TRP A 36 -4.71 3.42 -0.90
CA TRP A 36 -5.87 2.98 -1.67
C TRP A 36 -6.79 4.16 -1.98
N SER A 37 -7.02 4.42 -3.26
CA SER A 37 -7.87 5.51 -3.74
C SER A 37 -8.68 5.07 -4.96
N PRO A 38 -9.80 4.35 -4.78
CA PRO A 38 -10.55 3.78 -5.88
C PRO A 38 -11.20 4.85 -6.74
N ASP A 39 -11.38 4.58 -8.04
CA ASP A 39 -11.86 5.61 -8.95
C ASP A 39 -13.28 6.08 -8.67
N THR A 40 -14.08 5.18 -8.14
CA THR A 40 -15.45 5.37 -7.66
C THR A 40 -15.55 6.20 -6.36
N SER A 41 -14.45 6.49 -5.67
CA SER A 41 -14.43 7.35 -4.49
C SER A 41 -14.68 8.82 -4.85
N LYS A 42 -15.29 9.56 -3.92
CA LYS A 42 -15.56 10.99 -4.08
C LYS A 42 -14.26 11.78 -4.25
N VAL A 43 -14.20 12.69 -5.22
CA VAL A 43 -13.03 13.54 -5.49
C VAL A 43 -12.51 14.24 -4.23
N ARG A 44 -13.40 14.77 -3.40
CA ARG A 44 -13.04 15.40 -2.12
C ARG A 44 -12.31 14.43 -1.18
N MET A 45 -12.74 13.18 -1.11
CA MET A 45 -12.06 12.16 -0.28
C MET A 45 -10.68 11.85 -0.85
N LYS A 46 -10.56 11.64 -2.17
CA LYS A 46 -9.27 11.44 -2.83
C LYS A 46 -8.29 12.59 -2.52
N MET A 47 -8.75 13.83 -2.60
CA MET A 47 -7.95 15.00 -2.23
C MET A 47 -7.50 14.98 -0.76
N VAL A 48 -8.42 14.71 0.17
CA VAL A 48 -8.10 14.68 1.61
C VAL A 48 -7.06 13.60 1.90
N TYR A 49 -7.23 12.40 1.35
CA TYR A 49 -6.25 11.33 1.51
C TYR A 49 -4.92 11.67 0.84
N ALA A 50 -4.91 12.11 -0.42
CA ALA A 50 -3.67 12.49 -1.10
C ALA A 50 -2.89 13.58 -0.33
N SER A 51 -3.58 14.61 0.18
CA SER A 51 -2.97 15.70 0.95
C SER A 51 -2.49 15.26 2.35
N SER A 52 -3.17 14.31 2.97
CA SER A 52 -2.83 13.84 4.33
C SER A 52 -1.77 12.75 4.34
N LYS A 53 -1.55 12.08 3.20
CA LYS A 53 -0.61 10.97 3.02
C LYS A 53 0.79 11.30 3.50
N ASP A 54 1.34 12.43 3.08
CA ASP A 54 2.73 12.77 3.37
C ASP A 54 2.97 13.04 4.85
N ARG A 55 1.98 13.61 5.55
CA ARG A 55 2.03 13.79 7.01
C ARG A 55 1.92 12.46 7.73
N PHE A 56 0.98 11.60 7.33
CA PHE A 56 0.79 10.28 7.93
C PHE A 56 2.01 9.37 7.74
N LYS A 57 2.60 9.39 6.55
CA LYS A 57 3.84 8.65 6.25
C LYS A 57 5.02 9.12 7.09
N ARG A 58 5.17 10.43 7.31
CA ARG A 58 6.26 10.96 8.16
C ARG A 58 6.12 10.55 9.62
N GLU A 59 4.90 10.37 10.11
CA GLU A 59 4.67 9.82 11.45
C GLU A 59 4.97 8.31 11.50
N MET A 60 5.00 7.63 10.36
CA MET A 60 5.28 6.21 10.23
C MET A 60 6.75 5.97 9.88
N ASP A 61 7.60 5.99 10.90
CA ASP A 61 9.02 5.70 10.74
C ASP A 61 9.21 4.19 10.52
N GLY A 62 9.64 3.81 9.30
CA GLY A 62 9.90 2.40 8.95
C GLY A 62 9.28 1.90 7.64
N THR A 63 8.37 2.65 7.00
CA THR A 63 7.89 2.27 5.66
C THR A 63 8.98 2.46 4.62
N GLN A 64 9.38 1.36 3.98
CA GLN A 64 10.49 1.32 3.01
C GLN A 64 10.00 1.51 1.57
N VAL A 65 8.76 1.10 1.28
CA VAL A 65 8.17 1.21 -0.04
C VAL A 65 6.79 1.86 0.05
N GLU A 66 6.53 2.79 -0.86
CA GLU A 66 5.21 3.41 -1.04
C GLU A 66 4.57 2.87 -2.31
N LEU A 67 3.31 2.47 -2.19
CA LEU A 67 2.48 1.96 -3.27
C LEU A 67 1.16 2.72 -3.27
N GLN A 68 0.78 3.24 -4.42
CA GLN A 68 -0.54 3.85 -4.64
C GLN A 68 -1.30 2.94 -5.59
N ALA A 69 -2.57 2.71 -5.28
CA ALA A 69 -3.43 1.89 -6.12
C ALA A 69 -4.85 2.43 -6.16
N THR A 70 -5.47 2.32 -7.33
CA THR A 70 -6.87 2.66 -7.57
C THR A 70 -7.72 1.42 -7.86
N ASP A 71 -7.11 0.31 -8.22
CA ASP A 71 -7.78 -0.97 -8.47
C ASP A 71 -7.13 -2.12 -7.66
N PRO A 72 -7.89 -3.12 -7.16
CA PRO A 72 -7.30 -4.19 -6.37
C PRO A 72 -6.27 -5.02 -7.14
N SER A 73 -6.34 -5.04 -8.48
CA SER A 73 -5.35 -5.68 -9.34
C SER A 73 -3.96 -5.04 -9.24
N GLU A 74 -3.88 -3.74 -8.90
CA GLU A 74 -2.63 -3.00 -8.72
C GLU A 74 -1.94 -3.29 -7.37
N ILE A 75 -2.61 -3.98 -6.44
CA ILE A 75 -2.07 -4.42 -5.14
C ILE A 75 -1.78 -5.94 -5.16
N SER A 76 -1.67 -6.55 -6.35
CA SER A 76 -1.34 -7.97 -6.45
C SER A 76 0.01 -8.31 -5.82
N LEU A 77 0.11 -9.52 -5.26
CA LEU A 77 1.34 -10.01 -4.61
C LEU A 77 2.54 -9.95 -5.55
N ASP A 78 2.33 -10.11 -6.86
CA ASP A 78 3.36 -10.03 -7.88
C ASP A 78 3.97 -8.62 -7.99
N ILE A 79 3.15 -7.57 -7.88
CA ILE A 79 3.62 -6.18 -7.86
C ILE A 79 4.40 -5.91 -6.59
N ILE A 80 3.90 -6.36 -5.43
CA ILE A 80 4.60 -6.21 -4.15
C ILE A 80 5.95 -6.92 -4.19
N LYS A 81 5.99 -8.15 -4.70
CA LYS A 81 7.24 -8.91 -4.92
C LYS A 81 8.21 -8.18 -5.85
N SER A 82 7.72 -7.65 -6.97
CA SER A 82 8.55 -6.91 -7.93
C SER A 82 9.15 -5.64 -7.33
N ARG A 83 8.48 -5.02 -6.35
CA ARG A 83 8.97 -3.84 -5.62
C ARG A 83 9.83 -4.22 -4.40
N ALA A 84 9.70 -5.45 -3.91
CA ALA A 84 10.46 -5.98 -2.80
C ALA A 84 11.86 -6.47 -3.21
N LEU A 85 12.00 -7.01 -4.43
CA LEU A 85 13.28 -7.48 -4.98
C LEU A 85 14.22 -6.34 -5.38
#